data_AF-A0A8H4SY50-F1
#
_entry.id   AF-A0A8H4SY50-F1
#
_cell.length_a   1.000
_cell.length_b   1.000
_cell.length_c   1.000
_cell.angle_alpha   90.00
_cell.angle_beta   90.00
_cell.angle_gamma   90.00
#
_symmetry.space_group_name_H-M   'P 1'
#
loop_
_entity.id
_entity.type
_entity.pdbx_description
1 polymer ?
#
loop_
_entity_poly.entity_id
_entity_poly.type
_entity_poly.pdbx_seq_one_letter_code
_entity_poly.pdbx_strand_id
1 'polypeptide(L)'
;MKPSIILTAGIFSLSYARNQPVPFSTSTTTSINSVVTPVPCQRLKHEPCELETQERFNQFAYAFIYEKNLTKAFEYIAADYINHNPFAKNGSAAALDLLGPVWGNATITPIRTRFQGKTGWLNYNVSGFGSETVDRFRWERGCIAEHWDQGEVYPSCRRKREL
;
A
#
# COMPACT_ATOMS: atom_id res chain seq x y z
N MET A 1 -13.58 27.45 -82.06
CA MET A 1 -14.06 26.24 -81.35
C MET A 1 -13.43 26.23 -79.96
N LYS A 2 -14.23 26.41 -78.91
CA LYS A 2 -13.85 26.31 -77.49
C LYS A 2 -14.86 25.39 -76.83
N PRO A 3 -14.49 24.30 -76.13
CA PRO A 3 -15.45 23.56 -75.34
C PRO A 3 -15.50 24.08 -73.90
N SER A 4 -16.72 24.32 -73.46
CA SER A 4 -17.13 24.80 -72.14
C SER A 4 -16.99 23.72 -71.07
N ILE A 5 -16.60 24.15 -69.86
CA ILE A 5 -16.52 23.34 -68.64
C ILE A 5 -17.86 23.45 -67.91
N ILE A 6 -18.51 22.32 -67.64
CA ILE A 6 -19.73 22.24 -66.81
C ILE A 6 -19.31 21.84 -65.39
N LEU A 7 -19.47 22.77 -64.43
CA LEU A 7 -19.39 22.48 -63.00
C LEU A 7 -20.73 21.89 -62.53
N THR A 8 -20.70 20.72 -61.90
CA THR A 8 -21.84 20.21 -61.10
C THR A 8 -21.48 20.31 -59.62
N ALA A 9 -22.25 21.11 -58.88
CA ALA A 9 -22.12 21.28 -57.44
C ALA A 9 -22.95 20.21 -56.72
N GLY A 10 -22.28 19.30 -56.00
CA GLY A 10 -22.91 18.32 -55.13
C GLY A 10 -23.34 18.96 -53.80
N ILE A 11 -24.60 18.79 -53.44
CA ILE A 11 -25.21 19.31 -52.21
C ILE A 11 -24.96 18.29 -51.10
N PHE A 12 -24.09 18.59 -50.14
CA PHE A 12 -23.95 17.81 -48.91
C PHE A 12 -24.98 18.29 -47.89
N SER A 13 -25.93 17.42 -47.54
CA SER A 13 -26.88 17.66 -46.44
C SER A 13 -26.17 17.51 -45.09
N LEU A 14 -25.98 18.61 -44.36
CA LEU A 14 -25.58 18.57 -42.96
C LEU A 14 -26.78 18.10 -42.10
N SER A 15 -26.69 16.89 -41.55
CA SER A 15 -27.59 16.45 -40.49
C SER A 15 -27.11 17.04 -39.15
N TYR A 16 -27.85 17.99 -38.62
CA TYR A 16 -27.58 18.62 -37.32
C TYR A 16 -28.03 17.66 -36.21
N ALA A 17 -27.10 16.95 -35.57
CA ALA A 17 -27.40 16.15 -34.38
C ALA A 17 -27.65 17.09 -33.19
N ARG A 18 -28.85 17.04 -32.64
CA ARG A 18 -29.33 17.86 -31.52
C ARG A 18 -28.66 17.37 -30.22
N ASN A 19 -27.75 18.17 -29.66
CA ASN A 19 -27.18 17.94 -28.32
C ASN A 19 -28.31 17.88 -27.28
N GLN A 20 -28.60 16.69 -26.76
CA GLN A 20 -29.44 16.52 -25.57
C GLN A 20 -28.59 16.85 -24.33
N PRO A 21 -29.09 17.60 -23.34
CA PRO A 21 -28.40 17.77 -22.07
C PRO A 21 -28.39 16.42 -21.34
N VAL A 22 -27.19 15.88 -21.12
CA VAL A 22 -26.98 14.74 -20.23
C VAL A 22 -27.47 15.08 -18.82
N PRO A 23 -28.27 14.24 -18.16
CA PRO A 23 -28.63 14.47 -16.77
C PRO A 23 -27.36 14.40 -15.92
N PHE A 24 -27.05 15.50 -15.24
CA PHE A 24 -26.01 15.58 -14.23
C PHE A 24 -26.37 14.59 -13.12
N SER A 25 -25.79 13.39 -13.17
CA SER A 25 -25.88 12.45 -12.07
C SER A 25 -25.05 13.03 -10.94
N THR A 26 -25.73 13.60 -9.95
CA THR A 26 -25.14 14.06 -8.70
C THR A 26 -24.67 12.82 -7.93
N SER A 27 -23.52 12.26 -8.31
CA SER A 27 -22.83 11.30 -7.47
C SER A 27 -22.21 12.09 -6.32
N THR A 28 -22.95 12.19 -5.22
CA THR A 28 -22.45 12.64 -3.93
C THR A 28 -21.34 11.68 -3.51
N THR A 29 -20.09 12.00 -3.86
CA THR A 29 -18.92 11.25 -3.38
C THR A 29 -18.71 11.59 -1.90
N THR A 30 -19.48 10.93 -1.04
CA THR A 30 -19.10 10.76 0.36
C THR A 30 -17.96 9.74 0.36
N SER A 31 -16.73 10.24 0.31
CA SER A 31 -15.50 9.46 0.42
C SER A 31 -15.42 8.80 1.80
N ILE A 32 -16.03 7.62 1.94
CA ILE A 32 -15.61 6.64 2.95
C ILE A 32 -14.26 6.10 2.49
N ASN A 33 -13.19 6.51 3.18
CA ASN A 33 -11.85 5.91 3.10
C ASN A 33 -11.94 4.41 3.46
N SER A 34 -12.41 3.60 2.52
CA SER A 34 -12.56 2.17 2.69
C SER A 34 -11.21 1.53 2.38
N VAL A 35 -10.68 0.80 3.36
CA VAL A 35 -9.54 -0.08 3.15
C VAL A 35 -9.96 -1.12 2.12
N VAL A 36 -9.25 -1.19 1.00
CA VAL A 36 -9.49 -2.18 -0.06
C VAL A 36 -8.48 -3.30 0.15
N THR A 37 -8.93 -4.54 0.14
CA THR A 37 -8.03 -5.69 0.24
C THR A 37 -7.15 -5.77 -1.02
N PRO A 38 -5.82 -5.58 -0.91
CA PRO A 38 -4.94 -5.70 -2.06
C PRO A 38 -4.70 -7.17 -2.42
N VAL A 39 -4.13 -7.41 -3.60
CA VAL A 39 -3.52 -8.71 -3.90
C VAL A 39 -2.33 -8.89 -2.95
N PRO A 40 -2.27 -9.97 -2.14
CA PRO A 40 -1.16 -10.19 -1.24
C PRO A 40 0.17 -10.33 -1.99
N CYS A 41 1.27 -10.00 -1.31
CA CYS A 41 2.61 -10.09 -1.85
C CYS A 41 2.90 -11.49 -2.38
N GLN A 42 3.35 -11.56 -3.63
CA GLN A 42 3.79 -12.80 -4.26
C GLN A 42 5.30 -12.98 -4.05
N ARG A 43 5.68 -14.06 -3.37
CA ARG A 43 7.09 -14.39 -3.13
C ARG A 43 7.83 -14.54 -4.46
N LEU A 44 8.93 -13.81 -4.60
CA LEU A 44 9.78 -13.79 -5.80
C LEU A 44 10.46 -15.14 -6.00
N LYS A 45 10.84 -15.49 -7.23
CA LYS A 45 11.51 -16.78 -7.53
C LYS A 45 12.81 -16.96 -6.73
N HIS A 46 13.59 -15.90 -6.63
CA HIS A 46 14.86 -15.86 -5.89
C HIS A 46 14.78 -14.81 -4.80
N GLU A 47 15.55 -15.00 -3.73
CA GLU A 47 15.69 -13.98 -2.68
C GLU A 47 16.33 -12.72 -3.29
N PRO A 48 15.72 -11.54 -3.14
CA PRO A 48 16.35 -10.28 -3.53
C PRO A 48 17.61 -10.02 -2.72
N CYS A 49 18.45 -9.12 -3.20
CA CYS A 49 19.54 -8.65 -2.36
C CYS A 49 19.00 -7.86 -1.16
N GLU A 50 19.84 -7.68 -0.14
CA GLU A 50 19.46 -6.97 1.10
C GLU A 50 18.98 -5.54 0.80
N LEU A 51 19.66 -4.83 -0.11
CA LEU A 51 19.30 -3.46 -0.48
C LEU A 51 17.92 -3.36 -1.16
N GLU A 52 17.60 -4.31 -2.05
CA GLU A 52 16.28 -4.38 -2.68
C GLU A 52 15.18 -4.68 -1.66
N THR A 53 15.44 -5.59 -0.73
CA THR A 53 14.48 -5.93 0.33
C THR A 53 14.30 -4.76 1.30
N GLN A 54 15.39 -4.05 1.61
CA GLN A 54 15.35 -2.84 2.41
C GLN A 54 14.51 -1.74 1.77
N GLU A 55 14.62 -1.54 0.46
CA GLU A 55 13.81 -0.55 -0.24
C GLU A 55 12.31 -0.90 -0.20
N ARG A 56 11.98 -2.19 -0.39
CA ARG A 56 10.60 -2.67 -0.21
C ARG A 56 10.10 -2.47 1.22
N PHE A 57 10.96 -2.69 2.22
CA PHE A 57 10.65 -2.39 3.61
C PHE A 57 10.41 -0.90 3.85
N ASN A 58 11.19 0.00 3.25
CA ASN A 58 10.98 1.44 3.38
C ASN A 58 9.63 1.86 2.81
N GLN A 59 9.23 1.30 1.67
CA GLN A 59 7.93 1.57 1.04
C GLN A 59 6.78 1.04 1.89
N PHE A 60 6.91 -0.18 2.42
CA PHE A 60 5.98 -0.73 3.41
C PHE A 60 5.84 0.18 4.64
N ALA A 61 6.98 0.57 5.25
CA ALA A 61 7.01 1.41 6.44
C ALA A 61 6.31 2.76 6.18
N TYR A 62 6.62 3.38 5.03
CA TYR A 62 6.00 4.62 4.62
C TYR A 62 4.47 4.50 4.47
N ALA A 63 4.00 3.48 3.75
CA ALA A 63 2.58 3.22 3.59
C ALA A 63 1.89 2.94 4.93
N PHE A 64 2.53 2.18 5.82
CA PHE A 64 1.92 1.69 7.06
C PHE A 64 1.84 2.75 8.16
N ILE A 65 2.95 3.40 8.53
CA ILE A 65 3.00 4.30 9.71
C ILE A 65 3.03 5.79 9.35
N TYR A 66 3.24 6.17 8.09
CA TYR A 66 3.21 7.58 7.66
C TYR A 66 1.92 7.90 6.89
N GLU A 67 1.62 7.17 5.82
CA GLU A 67 0.36 7.38 5.07
C GLU A 67 -0.85 6.74 5.75
N LYS A 68 -0.64 5.74 6.61
CA LYS A 68 -1.70 4.89 7.19
C LYS A 68 -2.58 4.23 6.13
N ASN A 69 -1.99 3.96 4.96
CA ASN A 69 -2.64 3.35 3.82
C ASN A 69 -2.47 1.84 3.87
N LEU A 70 -3.41 1.16 4.53
CA LEU A 70 -3.36 -0.29 4.67
C LEU A 70 -3.47 -1.03 3.33
N THR A 71 -4.24 -0.51 2.36
CA THR A 71 -4.31 -1.09 1.02
C THR A 71 -2.91 -1.20 0.42
N LYS A 72 -2.12 -0.12 0.43
CA LYS A 72 -0.73 -0.16 -0.08
C LYS A 72 0.20 -0.98 0.80
N ALA A 73 0.11 -0.85 2.13
CA ALA A 73 1.01 -1.56 3.03
C ALA A 73 0.87 -3.09 2.91
N PHE A 74 -0.36 -3.59 2.71
CA PHE A 74 -0.63 -5.03 2.63
C PHE A 74 -0.21 -5.65 1.28
N GLU A 75 0.17 -4.86 0.27
CA GLU A 75 0.81 -5.36 -0.96
C GLU A 75 2.19 -6.00 -0.69
N TYR A 76 2.80 -5.71 0.47
CA TYR A 76 4.11 -6.24 0.86
C TYR A 76 4.03 -7.47 1.77
N ILE A 77 2.82 -7.88 2.19
CA ILE A 77 2.62 -8.98 3.14
C ILE A 77 2.15 -10.24 2.41
N ALA A 78 2.81 -11.36 2.67
CA ALA A 78 2.43 -12.65 2.09
C ALA A 78 1.06 -13.10 2.63
N ALA A 79 0.27 -13.76 1.78
CA ALA A 79 -1.06 -14.24 2.16
C ALA A 79 -1.05 -15.16 3.39
N ASP A 80 0.00 -15.96 3.52
CA ASP A 80 0.24 -16.96 4.56
C ASP A 80 1.18 -16.48 5.68
N TYR A 81 1.39 -15.16 5.82
CA TYR A 81 2.32 -14.66 6.83
C TYR A 81 1.89 -15.09 8.25
N ILE A 82 2.88 -15.38 9.10
CA ILE A 82 2.65 -15.80 10.48
C ILE A 82 2.59 -14.55 11.38
N ASN A 83 1.56 -14.46 12.22
CA ASN A 83 1.40 -13.36 13.17
C ASN A 83 1.52 -13.86 14.60
N HIS A 84 2.44 -13.27 15.36
CA HIS A 84 2.65 -13.61 16.77
C HIS A 84 1.87 -12.70 17.74
N ASN A 85 1.14 -11.70 17.24
CA ASN A 85 0.22 -10.91 18.07
C ASN A 85 -0.92 -11.81 18.60
N PRO A 86 -1.12 -11.94 19.92
CA PRO A 86 -2.13 -12.83 20.51
C PRO A 86 -3.59 -12.53 20.11
N PHE A 87 -3.87 -11.32 19.62
CA PHE A 87 -5.19 -10.87 19.18
C PHE A 87 -5.43 -11.08 17.68
N ALA A 88 -4.41 -11.50 16.93
CA ALA A 88 -4.50 -11.71 15.49
C ALA A 88 -4.28 -13.19 15.12
N LYS A 89 -5.04 -13.67 14.14
CA LYS A 89 -4.76 -14.96 13.50
C LYS A 89 -3.66 -14.81 12.45
N ASN A 90 -3.06 -15.92 12.04
CA ASN A 90 -2.17 -15.97 10.88
C ASN A 90 -2.91 -15.56 9.59
N GLY A 91 -2.13 -15.08 8.61
CA GLY A 91 -2.57 -14.73 7.27
C GLY A 91 -2.97 -13.27 7.11
N SER A 92 -2.60 -12.65 5.97
CA SER A 92 -2.67 -11.18 5.79
C SER A 92 -4.10 -10.65 5.87
N ALA A 93 -5.09 -11.41 5.43
CA ALA A 93 -6.49 -11.05 5.57
C ALA A 93 -6.89 -10.83 7.04
N ALA A 94 -6.45 -11.70 7.97
CA ALA A 94 -6.84 -11.60 9.36
C ALA A 94 -6.29 -10.34 10.06
N ALA A 95 -5.07 -9.93 9.74
CA ALA A 95 -4.56 -8.64 10.24
C ALA A 95 -5.19 -7.44 9.56
N LEU A 96 -5.53 -7.54 8.27
CA LEU A 96 -6.23 -6.45 7.60
C LEU A 96 -7.61 -6.22 8.23
N ASP A 97 -8.32 -7.29 8.54
CA ASP A 97 -9.63 -7.23 9.22
C ASP A 97 -9.51 -6.61 10.62
N LEU A 98 -8.43 -6.92 11.35
CA LEU A 98 -8.18 -6.36 12.69
C LEU A 98 -7.85 -4.86 12.63
N LEU A 99 -7.01 -4.44 11.68
CA LEU A 99 -6.50 -3.07 11.60
C LEU A 99 -7.43 -2.13 10.81
N GLY A 100 -8.10 -2.65 9.79
CA GLY A 100 -8.92 -1.90 8.82
C GLY A 100 -9.89 -0.89 9.44
N PRO A 101 -10.66 -1.25 10.48
CA PRO A 101 -11.63 -0.35 11.09
C PRO A 101 -11.02 0.85 11.84
N VAL A 102 -9.76 0.74 12.30
CA VAL A 102 -9.19 1.70 13.26
C VAL A 102 -7.96 2.44 12.75
N TRP A 103 -7.16 1.82 11.87
CA TRP A 103 -5.81 2.29 11.56
C TRP A 103 -5.78 3.65 10.86
N GLY A 104 -6.65 3.88 9.89
CA GLY A 104 -6.69 5.15 9.14
C GLY A 104 -6.96 6.36 10.05
N ASN A 105 -7.72 6.15 11.13
CA ASN A 105 -8.08 7.19 12.11
C ASN A 105 -7.10 7.28 13.28
N ALA A 106 -6.16 6.32 13.41
CA ALA A 106 -5.17 6.34 14.47
C ALA A 106 -4.23 7.55 14.32
N THR A 107 -3.87 8.17 15.44
CA THR A 107 -2.80 9.17 15.48
C THR A 107 -1.49 8.45 15.77
N ILE A 108 -0.70 8.26 14.71
CA ILE A 108 0.58 7.56 14.75
C ILE A 108 1.71 8.60 14.70
N THR A 109 2.67 8.46 15.60
CA THR A 109 3.93 9.22 15.58
C THR A 109 5.08 8.26 15.28
N PRO A 110 5.58 8.21 14.04
CA PRO A 110 6.78 7.45 13.69
C PRO A 110 7.99 7.96 14.47
N ILE A 111 8.79 7.04 15.02
CA ILE A 111 10.01 7.39 15.76
C ILE A 111 11.24 7.03 14.92
N ARG A 112 11.31 5.80 14.39
CA ARG A 112 12.47 5.30 13.61
C ARG A 112 12.14 3.99 12.91
N THR A 113 12.94 3.66 11.89
CA THR A 113 12.91 2.39 11.20
C THR A 113 14.33 1.83 11.02
N ARG A 114 14.46 0.51 10.95
CA ARG A 114 15.72 -0.17 10.66
C ARG A 114 15.47 -1.40 9.82
N PHE A 115 16.38 -1.66 8.91
CA PHE A 115 16.47 -2.93 8.20
C PHE A 115 17.86 -3.52 8.38
N GLN A 116 17.94 -4.84 8.56
CA GLN A 116 19.21 -5.57 8.63
C GLN A 116 19.00 -7.04 8.23
N GLY A 117 19.78 -7.50 7.25
CA GLY A 117 19.69 -8.85 6.69
C GLY A 117 18.33 -9.09 6.04
N LYS A 118 17.45 -9.80 6.74
CA LYS A 118 16.07 -10.10 6.30
C LYS A 118 15.02 -9.60 7.29
N THR A 119 15.38 -8.66 8.15
CA THR A 119 14.51 -8.22 9.24
C THR A 119 14.35 -6.71 9.21
N GLY A 120 13.10 -6.27 9.26
CA GLY A 120 12.72 -4.86 9.37
C GLY A 120 12.11 -4.58 10.74
N TRP A 121 12.33 -3.38 11.27
CA TRP A 121 11.75 -2.90 12.51
C TRP A 121 11.07 -1.55 12.32
N LEU A 122 9.83 -1.45 12.78
CA LEU A 122 9.12 -0.18 12.92
C LEU A 122 9.08 0.19 14.41
N ASN A 123 9.18 1.48 14.70
CA ASN A 123 9.10 2.01 16.05
C ASN A 123 8.24 3.27 16.00
N TYR A 124 7.12 3.27 16.70
CA TYR A 124 6.16 4.37 16.65
C TYR A 124 5.29 4.39 17.90
N ASN A 125 4.62 5.52 18.14
CA ASN A 125 3.59 5.64 19.17
C ASN A 125 2.21 5.70 18.51
N VAL A 126 1.21 5.10 19.15
CA VAL A 126 -0.20 5.32 18.81
C VAL A 126 -0.86 6.08 19.95
N SER A 127 -1.43 7.24 19.66
CA SER A 127 -2.08 8.07 20.70
C SER A 127 -3.24 7.31 21.34
N GLY A 128 -3.39 7.43 22.67
CA GLY A 128 -4.42 6.72 23.44
C GLY A 128 -4.03 5.30 23.88
N PHE A 129 -3.01 4.68 23.28
CA PHE A 129 -2.49 3.36 23.69
C PHE A 129 -1.30 3.44 24.67
N GLY A 130 -0.85 4.66 24.98
CA GLY A 130 0.06 4.97 26.09
C GLY A 130 1.47 4.36 26.01
N SER A 131 1.79 3.60 24.96
CA SER A 131 3.04 2.84 24.85
C SER A 131 3.65 2.94 23.46
N GLU A 132 4.99 2.91 23.45
CA GLU A 132 5.81 2.74 22.26
C GLU A 132 5.64 1.32 21.73
N THR A 133 5.31 1.20 20.45
CA THR A 133 5.23 -0.07 19.75
C THR A 133 6.50 -0.28 18.94
N VAL A 134 7.05 -1.49 19.05
CA VAL A 134 8.11 -1.97 18.15
C VAL A 134 7.55 -3.17 17.42
N ASP A 135 7.37 -3.05 16.11
CA ASP A 135 7.07 -4.21 15.27
C ASP A 135 8.36 -4.73 14.65
N ARG A 136 8.55 -6.05 14.65
CA ARG A 136 9.60 -6.75 13.93
C ARG A 136 8.98 -7.60 12.83
N PHE A 137 9.51 -7.48 11.63
CA PHE A 137 9.05 -8.20 10.44
C PHE A 137 10.19 -9.03 9.86
N ARG A 138 9.94 -10.33 9.63
CA ARG A 138 10.83 -11.17 8.82
C ARG A 138 10.41 -11.12 7.36
N TRP A 139 11.38 -10.90 6.51
CA TRP A 139 11.24 -10.89 5.06
C TRP A 139 11.72 -12.21 4.46
N GLU A 140 11.02 -12.65 3.42
CA GLU A 140 11.31 -13.86 2.68
C GLU A 140 10.89 -13.68 1.24
N ARG A 141 11.86 -13.83 0.33
CA ARG A 141 11.63 -13.76 -1.12
C ARG A 141 10.87 -12.48 -1.51
N GLY A 142 11.25 -11.36 -0.88
CA GLY A 142 10.69 -10.03 -1.14
C GLY A 142 9.33 -9.73 -0.50
N CYS A 143 8.81 -10.60 0.38
CA CYS A 143 7.56 -10.39 1.11
C CYS A 143 7.77 -10.44 2.62
N ILE A 144 6.94 -9.73 3.38
CA ILE A 144 6.81 -9.93 4.82
C ILE A 144 6.12 -11.28 5.04
N ALA A 145 6.83 -12.18 5.70
CA ALA A 145 6.37 -13.55 5.96
C ALA A 145 6.04 -13.80 7.44
N GLU A 146 6.47 -12.91 8.34
CA GLU A 146 6.27 -13.09 9.78
C GLU A 146 6.35 -11.76 10.54
N HIS A 147 5.57 -11.64 11.61
CA HIS A 147 5.42 -10.43 12.42
C HIS A 147 5.40 -10.72 13.93
N TRP A 148 6.09 -9.87 14.69
CA TRP A 148 6.05 -9.81 16.16
C TRP A 148 5.95 -8.36 16.62
N ASP A 149 5.23 -8.14 17.72
CA ASP A 149 5.06 -6.84 18.38
C ASP A 149 5.19 -6.93 19.91
N GLN A 150 4.68 -8.00 20.52
CA GLN A 150 4.68 -8.16 21.97
C GLN A 150 6.08 -8.38 22.54
N GLY A 151 6.53 -7.44 23.38
CA GLY A 151 7.82 -7.50 24.07
C GLY A 151 9.03 -7.25 23.16
N GLU A 152 8.80 -6.81 21.91
CA GLU A 152 9.86 -6.44 21.01
C GLU A 152 10.59 -5.17 21.48
N VAL A 153 11.89 -5.15 21.26
CA VAL A 153 12.76 -4.03 21.62
C VAL A 153 13.47 -3.58 20.37
N TYR A 154 13.50 -2.27 20.15
CA TYR A 154 14.18 -1.74 19.00
C TYR A 154 15.68 -2.06 19.05
N PRO A 155 16.27 -2.58 17.96
CA PRO A 155 17.65 -3.03 17.99
C PRO A 155 18.62 -1.87 18.24
N SER A 156 19.44 -2.01 19.29
CA SER A 156 20.52 -1.07 19.60
C SER A 156 21.49 -0.91 18.43
N CYS A 157 22.03 0.30 18.25
CA CYS A 157 23.16 0.51 17.34
C CYS A 157 24.42 -0.12 17.95
N ARG A 158 24.78 -1.34 17.53
CA ARG A 158 26.08 -1.93 17.87
C ARG A 158 27.06 -1.59 16.75
N ARG A 159 28.14 -0.88 17.10
CA ARG A 159 29.31 -0.77 16.21
C ARG A 159 29.83 -2.18 15.94
N LYS A 160 30.04 -2.54 14.66
CA LYS A 160 30.78 -3.76 14.31
C LYS A 160 32.14 -3.64 15.02
N ARG A 161 32.46 -4.58 15.93
CA ARG A 161 33.85 -4.70 16.37
C ARG A 161 34.61 -5.22 15.17
N GLU A 162 35.55 -4.43 14.68
CA GLU A 162 36.58 -4.91 13.77
C GLU A 162 37.33 -6.04 14.51
N LEU A 163 37.36 -7.22 13.88
CA LEU A 163 38.19 -8.35 14.29
C LEU A 163 39.56 -8.20 13.63
#